data_AF-Q9FGE7-F1
#
_entry.id   AF-Q9FGE7-F1
#
_cell.length_a   1.000
_cell.length_b   1.000
_cell.length_c   1.000
_cell.angle_alpha   90.00
_cell.angle_beta   90.00
_cell.angle_gamma   90.00
#
_symmetry.space_group_name_H-M   'P 1'
#
loop_
_entity.id
_entity.type
_entity.pdbx_description
1 polymer ?
#
loop_
_entity_poly.entity_id
_entity_poly.type
_entity_poly.pdbx_seq_one_letter_code
_entity_poly.pdbx_strand_id
1 'polypeptide(L)'
;MLNLDFTHKTTQATPRLHAVATEFLRVSNDVAELHKLSSKLTSDPYLFVEFVKTIRGFLSVQTALGLSGEIDTVFLQVIKGWFPDLITETFSFLIVVRIINLFNKRANSKVYPDILRRIGNNALYLTRNPLRGICLVEKAINVRDPDCTVFIALKLHSHYVELSFEELGSNIVEKLLSVGESGICGV
;
A
#
# COMPACT_ATOMS: atom_id res chain seq x y z
N MET A 1 -24.09 1.26 -17.44
CA MET A 1 -23.32 1.73 -16.27
C MET A 1 -24.30 1.98 -15.14
N LEU A 2 -24.27 1.18 -14.07
CA LEU A 2 -25.19 1.37 -12.93
C LEU A 2 -25.04 2.79 -12.36
N ASN A 3 -26.17 3.48 -12.20
CA ASN A 3 -26.23 4.78 -11.55
C ASN A 3 -26.06 4.58 -10.03
N LEU A 4 -24.82 4.29 -9.63
CA LEU A 4 -24.43 4.26 -8.22
C LEU A 4 -24.51 5.71 -7.70
N ASP A 5 -25.61 6.04 -7.01
CA ASP A 5 -25.70 7.23 -6.17
C ASP A 5 -24.87 6.97 -4.90
N PHE A 6 -23.94 7.87 -4.59
CA PHE A 6 -22.93 7.71 -3.55
C PHE A 6 -23.29 8.33 -2.18
N THR A 7 -24.50 8.86 -2.01
CA THR A 7 -24.82 9.73 -0.85
C THR A 7 -25.26 9.06 0.48
N HIS A 8 -25.52 7.74 0.55
CA HIS A 8 -26.09 7.11 1.77
C HIS A 8 -25.13 6.22 2.61
N LYS A 9 -25.20 6.31 3.95
CA LYS A 9 -24.26 5.68 4.92
C LYS A 9 -24.73 4.32 5.51
N THR A 10 -23.73 3.45 5.68
CA THR A 10 -23.53 2.31 6.60
C THR A 10 -24.37 1.02 6.50
N THR A 11 -25.70 0.99 6.59
CA THR A 11 -26.43 -0.32 6.63
C THR A 11 -26.64 -0.96 5.25
N GLN A 12 -26.52 -0.20 4.16
CA GLN A 12 -26.53 -0.69 2.78
C GLN A 12 -25.13 -0.85 2.16
N ALA A 13 -24.05 -0.70 2.94
CA ALA A 13 -22.69 -0.82 2.42
C ALA A 13 -22.47 -2.18 1.76
N THR A 14 -22.92 -3.29 2.36
CA THR A 14 -22.67 -4.64 1.81
C THR A 14 -23.29 -4.88 0.42
N PRO A 15 -24.58 -4.57 0.16
CA PRO A 15 -25.12 -4.64 -1.21
C PRO A 15 -24.38 -3.74 -2.21
N ARG A 16 -23.98 -2.54 -1.78
CA ARG A 16 -23.30 -1.56 -2.65
C ARG A 16 -21.88 -2.01 -3.01
N LEU A 17 -21.10 -2.45 -2.02
CA LEU A 17 -19.76 -3.00 -2.23
C LEU A 17 -19.83 -4.29 -3.06
N HIS A 18 -20.88 -5.10 -2.88
CA HIS A 18 -21.11 -6.26 -3.74
C HIS A 18 -21.37 -5.86 -5.19
N ALA A 19 -22.24 -4.87 -5.44
CA ALA A 19 -22.52 -4.38 -6.78
C ALA A 19 -21.25 -3.83 -7.46
N VAL A 20 -20.43 -3.06 -6.74
CA VAL A 20 -19.14 -2.58 -7.24
C VAL A 20 -18.23 -3.76 -7.61
N ALA A 21 -18.08 -4.76 -6.74
CA ALA A 21 -17.26 -5.94 -7.04
C ALA A 21 -17.76 -6.72 -8.27
N THR A 22 -19.07 -6.87 -8.42
CA THR A 22 -19.68 -7.51 -9.59
C THR A 22 -19.38 -6.72 -10.86
N GLU A 23 -19.44 -5.38 -10.81
CA GLU A 23 -19.07 -4.53 -11.95
C GLU A 23 -17.59 -4.67 -12.29
N PHE A 24 -16.68 -4.75 -11.31
CA PHE A 24 -15.26 -5.01 -11.54
C PHE A 24 -15.02 -6.33 -12.29
N LEU A 25 -15.72 -7.39 -11.89
CA LEU A 25 -15.65 -8.68 -12.59
C LEU A 25 -16.23 -8.58 -14.01
N ARG A 26 -17.33 -7.85 -14.20
CA ARG A 26 -17.98 -7.66 -15.50
C ARG A 26 -17.07 -6.94 -16.50
N VAL A 27 -16.29 -5.96 -16.03
CA VAL A 27 -15.44 -5.12 -16.89
C VAL A 27 -13.95 -5.48 -16.83
N SER A 28 -13.58 -6.62 -16.21
CA SER A 28 -12.17 -6.96 -15.96
C SER A 28 -11.30 -7.10 -17.22
N ASN A 29 -11.93 -7.38 -18.37
CA ASN A 29 -11.25 -7.52 -19.66
C ASN A 29 -11.26 -6.24 -20.50
N ASP A 30 -11.96 -5.19 -20.06
CA ASP A 30 -12.04 -3.90 -20.74
C ASP A 30 -11.32 -2.85 -19.89
N VAL A 31 -10.07 -2.55 -20.28
CA VAL A 31 -9.20 -1.61 -19.54
C VAL A 31 -9.82 -0.20 -19.48
N ALA A 32 -10.55 0.21 -20.51
CA ALA A 32 -11.16 1.55 -20.55
C ALA A 32 -12.34 1.65 -19.58
N GLU A 33 -13.21 0.64 -19.55
CA GLU A 33 -14.33 0.58 -18.60
C GLU A 33 -13.84 0.35 -17.17
N LEU A 34 -12.80 -0.48 -16.98
CA LEU A 34 -12.19 -0.69 -15.68
C LEU A 34 -11.54 0.59 -15.14
N HIS A 35 -10.89 1.39 -16.00
CA HIS A 35 -10.39 2.70 -15.61
C HIS A 35 -11.54 3.64 -15.19
N LYS A 36 -12.62 3.74 -15.95
CA LYS A 36 -13.79 4.56 -15.56
C LYS A 36 -14.36 4.12 -14.21
N LEU A 37 -14.49 2.81 -13.98
CA LEU A 37 -14.99 2.26 -12.73
C LEU A 37 -14.03 2.55 -11.56
N SER A 38 -12.73 2.40 -11.78
CA SER A 38 -11.69 2.70 -10.79
C SER A 38 -11.69 4.18 -10.43
N SER A 39 -11.78 5.08 -11.40
CA SER A 39 -11.88 6.52 -11.18
C SER A 39 -13.15 6.90 -10.42
N LYS A 40 -14.29 6.27 -10.77
CA LYS A 40 -15.56 6.49 -10.05
C LYS A 40 -15.47 6.02 -8.60
N LEU A 41 -14.93 4.81 -8.35
CA LEU A 41 -14.76 4.28 -6.99
C LEU A 41 -13.81 5.14 -6.14
N THR A 42 -12.67 5.55 -6.71
CA THR A 42 -11.65 6.34 -5.99
C THR A 42 -12.03 7.80 -5.79
N SER A 43 -13.05 8.30 -6.51
CA SER A 43 -13.62 9.63 -6.27
C SER A 43 -14.33 9.76 -4.92
N ASP A 44 -14.73 8.64 -4.31
CA ASP A 44 -15.19 8.55 -2.92
C ASP A 44 -14.18 7.71 -2.11
N PRO A 45 -13.19 8.37 -1.44
CA PRO A 45 -12.16 7.65 -0.73
C PRO A 45 -12.69 6.82 0.45
N TYR A 46 -13.78 7.22 1.10
CA TYR A 46 -14.39 6.45 2.20
C TYR A 46 -14.95 5.14 1.67
N LEU A 47 -15.69 5.21 0.55
CA LEU A 47 -16.20 4.02 -0.11
C LEU A 47 -15.07 3.12 -0.61
N PHE A 48 -14.01 3.69 -1.19
CA PHE A 48 -12.84 2.92 -1.60
C PHE A 48 -12.22 2.16 -0.43
N VAL A 49 -12.03 2.83 0.72
CA VAL A 49 -11.48 2.21 1.94
C VAL A 49 -12.39 1.08 2.44
N GLU A 50 -13.71 1.30 2.51
CA GLU A 50 -14.65 0.23 2.87
C GLU A 50 -14.60 -0.94 1.88
N PHE A 51 -14.46 -0.66 0.59
CA PHE A 51 -14.39 -1.67 -0.46
C PHE A 51 -13.17 -2.56 -0.33
N VAL A 52 -11.97 -1.99 -0.19
CA VAL A 52 -10.72 -2.76 -0.09
C VAL A 52 -10.56 -3.54 1.22
N LYS A 53 -11.36 -3.20 2.25
CA LYS A 53 -11.48 -4.00 3.47
C LYS A 53 -12.30 -5.28 3.27
N THR A 54 -12.99 -5.45 2.14
CA THR A 54 -13.68 -6.70 1.80
C THR A 54 -12.80 -7.62 0.95
N ILE A 55 -12.95 -8.94 1.09
CA ILE A 55 -12.23 -9.93 0.25
C ILE A 55 -12.43 -9.64 -1.25
N ARG A 56 -13.68 -9.32 -1.64
CA ARG A 56 -14.02 -9.05 -3.04
C ARG A 56 -13.33 -7.79 -3.55
N GLY A 57 -13.43 -6.68 -2.81
CA GLY A 57 -12.82 -5.43 -3.25
C GLY A 57 -11.30 -5.45 -3.24
N PHE A 58 -10.71 -6.13 -2.26
CA PHE A 58 -9.29 -6.46 -2.25
C PHE A 58 -8.84 -7.20 -3.51
N LEU A 59 -9.52 -8.31 -3.87
CA LEU A 59 -9.19 -9.08 -5.06
C LEU A 59 -9.38 -8.25 -6.34
N SER A 60 -10.47 -7.47 -6.43
CA SER A 60 -10.71 -6.57 -7.55
C SER A 60 -9.57 -5.58 -7.77
N VAL A 61 -9.10 -4.91 -6.70
CA VAL A 61 -7.97 -3.98 -6.79
C VAL A 61 -6.66 -4.71 -7.11
N GLN A 62 -6.42 -5.89 -6.53
CA GLN A 62 -5.20 -6.65 -6.85
C GLN A 62 -5.13 -7.09 -8.31
N THR A 63 -6.25 -7.49 -8.89
CA THR A 63 -6.35 -7.87 -10.31
C THR A 63 -6.21 -6.64 -11.21
N ALA A 64 -6.76 -5.50 -10.80
CA ALA A 64 -6.70 -4.26 -11.59
C ALA A 64 -5.31 -3.60 -11.57
N LEU A 65 -4.58 -3.68 -10.44
CA LEU A 65 -3.24 -3.14 -10.32
C LEU A 65 -2.26 -3.79 -11.31
N GLY A 66 -1.62 -2.95 -12.10
CA GLY A 66 -0.64 -3.29 -13.12
C GLY A 66 -1.22 -3.47 -14.53
N LEU A 67 -2.53 -3.28 -14.72
CA LEU A 67 -3.17 -3.35 -16.05
C LEU A 67 -2.90 -2.11 -16.90
N SER A 68 -2.94 -0.90 -16.32
CA SER A 68 -2.61 0.35 -17.04
C SER A 68 -2.06 1.41 -16.07
N GLY A 69 -1.28 2.35 -16.59
CA GLY A 69 -0.69 3.43 -15.79
C GLY A 69 -1.74 4.38 -15.19
N GLU A 70 -2.86 4.55 -15.87
CA GLU A 70 -3.99 5.37 -15.42
C GLU A 70 -4.72 4.72 -14.25
N ILE A 71 -5.04 3.42 -14.35
CA ILE A 71 -5.63 2.62 -13.27
C ILE A 71 -4.71 2.62 -12.04
N ASP A 72 -3.42 2.38 -12.27
CA ASP A 72 -2.42 2.40 -11.22
C ASP A 72 -2.38 3.77 -10.53
N THR A 73 -2.40 4.85 -11.30
CA THR A 73 -2.37 6.22 -10.76
C THR A 73 -3.56 6.48 -9.85
N VAL A 74 -4.79 6.15 -10.26
CA VAL A 74 -5.97 6.43 -9.42
C VAL A 74 -5.96 5.64 -8.11
N PHE A 75 -5.58 4.35 -8.14
CA PHE A 75 -5.47 3.56 -6.91
C PHE A 75 -4.32 4.02 -6.01
N LEU A 76 -3.15 4.30 -6.58
CA LEU A 76 -2.01 4.74 -5.79
C LEU A 76 -2.27 6.10 -5.12
N GLN A 77 -3.00 7.01 -5.76
CA GLN A 77 -3.35 8.31 -5.17
C GLN A 77 -4.25 8.16 -3.94
N VAL A 78 -5.31 7.35 -4.02
CA VAL A 78 -6.20 7.14 -2.87
C VAL A 78 -5.51 6.35 -1.76
N ILE A 79 -4.73 5.31 -2.10
CA ILE A 79 -3.97 4.51 -1.12
C ILE A 79 -2.92 5.35 -0.43
N LYS A 80 -2.23 6.23 -1.19
CA LYS A 80 -1.35 7.24 -0.61
C LYS A 80 -2.15 8.04 0.42
N GLY A 81 -3.23 8.72 0.04
CA GLY A 81 -4.02 9.55 0.96
C GLY A 81 -4.37 8.87 2.28
N TRP A 82 -4.81 7.61 2.21
CA TRP A 82 -5.39 6.83 3.32
C TRP A 82 -4.44 5.80 3.93
N PHE A 83 -3.14 5.90 3.66
CA PHE A 83 -2.16 4.90 4.09
C PHE A 83 -2.24 4.50 5.57
N PRO A 84 -2.37 5.42 6.56
CA PRO A 84 -2.45 5.04 7.96
C PRO A 84 -3.64 4.14 8.29
N ASP A 85 -4.81 4.42 7.71
CA ASP A 85 -6.05 3.66 7.96
C ASP A 85 -6.06 2.31 7.24
N LEU A 86 -5.32 2.22 6.13
CA LEU A 86 -5.22 1.01 5.32
C LEU A 86 -4.23 0.01 5.92
N ILE A 87 -3.12 0.46 6.51
CA ILE A 87 -2.04 -0.47 6.87
C ILE A 87 -2.34 -1.36 8.08
N THR A 88 -3.30 -0.97 8.91
CA THR A 88 -3.75 -1.77 10.06
C THR A 88 -4.63 -2.96 9.63
N GLU A 89 -5.22 -2.89 8.43
CA GLU A 89 -6.18 -3.86 7.92
C GLU A 89 -5.52 -4.96 7.07
N THR A 90 -5.93 -6.22 7.28
CA THR A 90 -5.29 -7.38 6.64
C THR A 90 -5.23 -7.28 5.12
N PHE A 91 -6.37 -7.03 4.46
CA PHE A 91 -6.43 -7.01 3.01
C PHE A 91 -5.77 -5.78 2.41
N SER A 92 -5.92 -4.63 3.08
CA SER A 92 -5.31 -3.38 2.65
C SER A 92 -3.78 -3.44 2.75
N PHE A 93 -3.23 -4.04 3.80
CA PHE A 93 -1.80 -4.38 3.90
C PHE A 93 -1.32 -5.21 2.69
N LEU A 94 -2.07 -6.24 2.30
CA LEU A 94 -1.73 -7.08 1.14
C LEU A 94 -1.75 -6.30 -0.19
N ILE A 95 -2.58 -5.26 -0.31
CA ILE A 95 -2.54 -4.34 -1.47
C ILE A 95 -1.23 -3.55 -1.47
N VAL A 96 -0.79 -3.01 -0.33
CA VAL A 96 0.49 -2.27 -0.24
C VAL A 96 1.67 -3.19 -0.56
N VAL A 97 1.68 -4.43 -0.06
CA VAL A 97 2.69 -5.43 -0.44
C VAL A 97 2.68 -5.70 -1.95
N ARG A 98 1.50 -5.82 -2.56
CA ARG A 98 1.36 -6.00 -4.01
C ARG A 98 1.92 -4.81 -4.79
N ILE A 99 1.66 -3.58 -4.32
CA ILE A 99 2.22 -2.35 -4.89
C ILE A 99 3.75 -2.38 -4.84
N ILE A 100 4.36 -2.67 -3.69
CA ILE A 100 5.82 -2.79 -3.57
C ILE A 100 6.37 -3.80 -4.59
N ASN A 101 5.79 -4.99 -4.65
CA ASN A 101 6.26 -6.04 -5.56
C ASN A 101 6.10 -5.67 -7.05
N LEU A 102 5.03 -4.93 -7.40
CA LEU A 102 4.75 -4.49 -8.77
C LEU A 102 5.68 -3.36 -9.23
N PHE A 103 5.76 -2.29 -8.43
CA PHE A 103 6.41 -1.05 -8.84
C PHE A 103 7.91 -1.02 -8.51
N ASN A 104 8.41 -1.93 -7.67
CA ASN A 104 9.86 -2.15 -7.59
C ASN A 104 10.45 -2.54 -8.97
N LYS A 105 9.68 -3.23 -9.82
CA LYS A 105 10.11 -3.62 -11.17
C LYS A 105 9.77 -2.61 -12.26
N ARG A 106 8.82 -1.70 -11.99
CA ARG A 106 8.30 -0.74 -12.97
C ARG A 106 8.66 0.66 -12.49
N ALA A 107 9.66 1.28 -13.12
CA ALA A 107 10.11 2.65 -12.82
C ALA A 107 9.06 3.75 -13.19
N ASN A 108 7.76 3.43 -13.17
CA ASN A 108 6.75 4.12 -13.98
C ASN A 108 5.64 4.81 -13.16
N SER A 109 5.82 5.04 -11.87
CA SER A 109 4.83 5.78 -11.06
C SER A 109 5.48 6.87 -10.23
N LYS A 110 5.07 8.12 -10.44
CA LYS A 110 5.43 9.26 -9.59
C LYS A 110 4.89 9.12 -8.16
N VAL A 111 3.85 8.30 -7.96
CA VAL A 111 3.18 8.11 -6.67
C VAL A 111 3.86 7.02 -5.84
N TYR A 112 4.51 6.05 -6.48
CA TYR A 112 5.16 4.95 -5.79
C TYR A 112 6.28 5.39 -4.82
N PRO A 113 7.19 6.31 -5.19
CA PRO A 113 8.17 6.88 -4.25
C PRO A 113 7.51 7.53 -3.02
N ASP A 114 6.35 8.16 -3.18
CA ASP A 114 5.62 8.75 -2.06
C ASP A 114 5.04 7.69 -1.11
N ILE A 115 4.65 6.53 -1.63
CA ILE A 115 4.22 5.39 -0.80
C ILE A 115 5.41 4.85 0.00
N LEU A 116 6.57 4.67 -0.64
CA LEU A 116 7.80 4.28 0.05
C LEU A 116 8.16 5.30 1.15
N ARG A 117 8.10 6.60 0.84
CA ARG A 117 8.31 7.66 1.83
C ARG A 117 7.30 7.60 2.98
N ARG A 118 6.03 7.24 2.73
CA ARG A 118 5.03 7.01 3.79
C ARG A 118 5.39 5.82 4.66
N ILE A 119 5.90 4.73 4.09
CA ILE A 119 6.40 3.59 4.87
C ILE A 119 7.55 4.04 5.76
N GLY A 120 8.55 4.74 5.21
CA GLY A 120 9.69 5.24 5.96
C GLY A 120 9.30 6.20 7.10
N ASN A 121 8.43 7.18 6.82
CA ASN A 121 7.95 8.12 7.83
C ASN A 121 7.18 7.45 8.98
N ASN A 122 6.53 6.32 8.70
CA ASN A 122 5.75 5.57 9.69
C ASN A 122 6.50 4.33 10.21
N ALA A 123 7.80 4.16 9.92
CA ALA A 123 8.54 2.94 10.22
C ALA A 123 8.41 2.52 11.70
N LEU A 124 8.57 3.45 12.64
CA LEU A 124 8.41 3.16 14.08
C LEU A 124 6.98 2.73 14.44
N TYR A 125 5.97 3.35 13.85
CA TYR A 125 4.58 2.95 14.07
C TYR A 125 4.31 1.55 13.50
N LEU A 126 4.87 1.25 12.33
CA LEU A 126 4.74 -0.03 11.67
C LEU A 126 5.48 -1.14 12.44
N THR A 127 6.67 -0.89 12.96
CA THR A 127 7.40 -1.92 13.74
C THR A 127 6.69 -2.29 15.04
N ARG A 128 5.92 -1.37 15.62
CA ARG A 128 5.05 -1.66 16.78
C ARG A 128 3.83 -2.53 16.44
N ASN A 129 3.58 -2.84 15.17
CA ASN A 129 2.59 -3.81 14.73
C ASN A 129 3.31 -5.07 14.22
N PRO A 130 3.58 -6.05 15.10
CA PRO A 130 4.66 -7.02 14.89
C PRO A 130 4.47 -7.94 13.68
N LEU A 131 3.23 -8.22 13.27
CA LEU A 131 2.97 -9.14 12.15
C LEU A 131 3.01 -8.44 10.79
N ARG A 132 2.30 -7.31 10.64
CA ARG A 132 2.12 -6.67 9.33
C ARG A 132 3.10 -5.53 9.09
N GLY A 133 3.25 -4.65 10.07
CA GLY A 133 4.03 -3.43 9.88
C GLY A 133 5.53 -3.72 9.80
N ILE A 134 6.05 -4.62 10.63
CA ILE A 134 7.44 -5.11 10.51
C ILE A 134 7.69 -5.72 9.12
N CYS A 135 6.81 -6.64 8.66
CA CYS A 135 6.95 -7.26 7.34
C CYS A 135 6.94 -6.20 6.20
N LEU A 136 6.14 -5.15 6.35
CA LEU A 136 6.11 -4.04 5.38
C LEU A 136 7.42 -3.25 5.37
N VAL A 137 7.95 -2.91 6.55
CA VAL A 137 9.22 -2.19 6.69
C VAL A 137 10.35 -3.01 6.10
N GLU A 138 10.40 -4.30 6.42
CA GLU A 138 11.39 -5.22 5.86
C GLU A 138 11.31 -5.28 4.32
N LYS A 139 10.09 -5.38 3.77
CA LYS A 139 9.88 -5.33 2.32
C LYS A 139 10.35 -4.02 1.71
N ALA A 140 10.09 -2.89 2.36
CA ALA A 140 10.51 -1.59 1.88
C ALA A 140 12.04 -1.42 1.90
N ILE A 141 12.74 -1.95 2.91
CA ILE A 141 14.21 -1.98 2.92
C ILE A 141 14.75 -2.83 1.77
N ASN A 142 14.12 -3.98 1.50
CA ASN A 142 14.52 -4.87 0.40
C ASN A 142 14.33 -4.25 -1.00
N VAL A 143 13.54 -3.17 -1.15
CA VAL A 143 13.46 -2.39 -2.39
C VAL A 143 14.78 -1.66 -2.68
N ARG A 144 15.59 -1.38 -1.65
CA ARG A 144 16.85 -0.61 -1.74
C ARG A 144 16.65 0.79 -2.32
N ASP A 145 15.48 1.38 -2.08
CA ASP A 145 15.23 2.79 -2.38
C ASP A 145 16.00 3.65 -1.34
N PRO A 146 16.96 4.49 -1.77
CA PRO A 146 17.83 5.22 -0.84
C PRO A 146 17.05 6.14 0.10
N ASP A 147 16.09 6.91 -0.44
CA ASP A 147 15.29 7.86 0.35
C ASP A 147 14.48 7.11 1.41
N CYS A 148 13.72 6.09 1.01
CA CYS A 148 12.93 5.25 1.89
C CYS A 148 13.80 4.64 3.00
N THR A 149 14.94 4.08 2.64
CA THR A 149 15.83 3.40 3.58
C THR A 149 16.42 4.38 4.60
N VAL A 150 16.82 5.58 4.16
CA VAL A 150 17.27 6.66 5.05
C VAL A 150 16.17 7.09 6.00
N PHE A 151 14.93 7.27 5.51
CA PHE A 151 13.80 7.61 6.39
C PHE A 151 13.54 6.52 7.43
N ILE A 152 13.59 5.24 7.04
CA ILE A 152 13.44 4.11 7.98
C ILE A 152 14.55 4.15 9.03
N ALA A 153 15.81 4.28 8.61
CA ALA A 153 16.95 4.34 9.51
C ALA A 153 16.81 5.49 10.52
N LEU A 154 16.49 6.71 10.06
CA LEU A 154 16.30 7.87 10.92
C LEU A 154 15.15 7.69 11.93
N LYS A 155 14.05 7.06 11.51
CA LYS A 155 12.89 6.83 12.40
C LYS A 155 13.12 5.72 13.41
N LEU A 156 14.01 4.77 13.14
CA LEU A 156 14.26 3.62 13.99
C LEU A 156 15.56 3.73 14.79
N HIS A 157 16.46 4.67 14.48
CA HIS A 157 17.81 4.77 15.07
C HIS A 157 17.82 4.71 16.61
N SER A 158 16.94 5.47 17.27
CA SER A 158 16.83 5.49 18.74
C SER A 158 16.18 4.24 19.34
N HIS A 159 15.68 3.33 18.50
CA HIS A 159 15.00 2.10 18.87
C HIS A 159 15.73 0.84 18.40
N TYR A 160 16.95 0.95 17.83
CA TYR A 160 17.69 -0.23 17.37
C TYR A 160 17.93 -1.25 18.48
N VAL A 161 18.35 -0.79 19.66
CA VAL A 161 18.58 -1.68 20.81
C VAL A 161 17.31 -2.42 21.21
N GLU A 162 16.17 -1.71 21.27
CA GLU A 162 14.86 -2.29 21.58
C GLU A 162 14.46 -3.33 20.53
N LEU A 163 14.56 -2.98 19.24
CA LEU A 163 14.20 -3.86 18.11
C LEU A 163 15.08 -5.10 18.04
N SER A 164 16.37 -5.01 18.39
CA SER A 164 17.29 -6.15 18.39
C SER A 164 16.92 -7.25 19.38
N PHE A 165 16.05 -6.99 20.38
CA PHE A 165 15.54 -8.03 21.28
C PHE A 165 14.37 -8.83 20.69
N GLU A 166 13.80 -8.40 19.56
CA GLU A 166 12.72 -9.10 18.87
C GLU A 166 13.24 -9.76 17.60
N GLU A 167 12.91 -11.02 17.33
CA GLU A 167 13.42 -11.77 16.16
C GLU A 167 13.26 -11.00 14.85
N LEU A 168 12.05 -10.49 14.58
CA LEU A 168 11.79 -9.73 13.37
C LEU A 168 12.37 -8.30 13.42
N GLY A 169 12.49 -7.72 14.61
CA GLY A 169 13.12 -6.41 14.81
C GLY A 169 14.63 -6.46 14.55
N SER A 170 15.31 -7.51 15.03
CA SER A 170 16.75 -7.75 14.78
C SER A 170 17.05 -7.84 13.29
N ASN A 171 16.22 -8.57 12.53
CA ASN A 171 16.36 -8.66 11.07
C ASN A 171 16.29 -7.30 10.37
N ILE A 172 15.44 -6.38 10.86
CA ILE A 172 15.37 -5.01 10.33
C ILE A 172 16.65 -4.24 10.65
N VAL A 173 17.12 -4.31 11.90
CA VAL A 173 18.32 -3.61 12.35
C VAL A 173 19.54 -4.08 11.56
N GLU A 174 19.75 -5.38 11.41
CA GLU A 174 20.85 -5.95 10.62
C GLU A 174 20.84 -5.46 9.16
N LYS A 175 19.65 -5.42 8.53
CA LYS A 175 19.50 -4.89 7.17
C LYS A 175 19.85 -3.41 7.08
N LEU A 176 19.47 -2.59 8.06
CA LEU A 176 19.80 -1.17 8.05
C LEU A 176 21.29 -0.92 8.29
N LEU A 177 21.92 -1.71 9.16
CA LEU A 177 23.37 -1.63 9.42
C LEU A 177 24.18 -2.04 8.18
N SER A 178 23.81 -3.13 7.50
CA SER A 178 24.49 -3.55 6.26
C SER A 178 24.35 -2.54 5.10
N VAL A 179 23.24 -1.80 5.04
CA VAL A 179 23.09 -0.68 4.09
C VAL A 179 24.04 0.47 4.46
N GLY A 180 24.17 0.78 5.74
CA GLY A 180 25.12 1.78 6.24
C GLY A 180 26.58 1.42 5.92
N GLU A 181 26.99 0.20 6.20
CA GLU A 181 28.35 -0.30 5.91
C GLU A 181 28.68 -0.25 4.41
N SER A 182 27.70 -0.56 3.55
CA SER A 182 27.86 -0.45 2.10
C SER A 182 27.95 1.02 1.62
N GLY A 183 27.41 1.97 2.38
CA GLY A 183 27.39 3.41 2.08
C GLY A 183 28.55 4.22 2.69
N ILE A 184 29.31 3.66 3.64
CA ILE A 184 30.40 4.36 4.36
C ILE A 184 31.68 4.55 3.50
N CYS A 185 31.71 4.14 2.23
CA CYS A 185 32.74 4.60 1.29
C CYS A 185 32.48 5.99 0.67
N GLY A 186 31.59 6.82 1.23
CA GLY A 186 31.12 8.06 0.59
C GLY A 186 31.06 9.34 1.43
N VAL A 187 31.62 9.37 2.65
CA VAL A 187 31.82 10.61 3.44
C VAL A 187 33.27 10.66 3.89
#